data_AF-A0A222SQ20-F1
#
_entry.id   AF-A0A222SQ20-F1
#
_cell.length_a   1.000
_cell.length_b   1.000
_cell.length_c   1.000
_cell.angle_alpha   90.00
_cell.angle_beta   90.00
_cell.angle_gamma   90.00
#
_symmetry.space_group_name_H-M   'P 1'
#
loop_
_entity.id
_entity.type
_entity.pdbx_description
1 polymer ?
#
loop_
_entity_poly.entity_id
_entity_poly.type
_entity_poly.pdbx_seq_one_letter_code
_entity_poly.pdbx_strand_id
1 'polypeptide(L)'
;MHADLSRLTFRPDRRYSAVVAQQGRVQLDADANEQTAIQLHQARTLAADLIGQHGGPAGDAGFHITFKGGSRDLDDLIIEGGRYYVDGILCDATRPLPGVPVDDEATDGATGKEGEADAPEPDEPPATWTYWDQPDAYRDPERPGDRLPEQRPFLVCLKVWERSVTAAEDPALREVALGSAMPDTAARVKVVWQVLPLAGSALELENPEGASKDQVGKAFEAWARKASAPGSRLAARGERPEHADEDPCLVRPDARYRGPENQLYRVEIHEGGTAKEATFKWSRENGSVVFPVDELDGTWVELASLGGDDKLDLGVGDLVEFVDTAYTSRGEPLPLLRVEEVDLPGRRVRLSGEPEPGVGRRPELRPFLRRWDHRESARRPRKGAAARLKRGALKVVEGRWLSLEDGVEVYFAADGAYRSGDHWLIPARTATGTVEWPVNAARTPLLQAPAGIQVHYAPLAWVTAEQAELDLRMVFGPLATPAPAADARALAAEAEAEAETRAGEDAEPEA
;
A
#
# COMPACT_ATOMS: atom_id res chain seq x y z
N MET A 1 1.23 -5.83 0.84
CA MET A 1 1.20 -6.42 -0.51
C MET A 1 0.71 -7.85 -0.36
N HIS A 2 -0.49 -8.17 -0.85
CA HIS A 2 -1.14 -9.48 -0.71
C HIS A 2 -1.30 -10.20 -2.06
N ALA A 3 -0.24 -10.19 -2.88
CA ALA A 3 -0.21 -10.95 -4.11
C ALA A 3 0.29 -12.38 -3.84
N ASP A 4 -0.14 -13.33 -4.67
CA ASP A 4 0.44 -14.66 -4.72
C ASP A 4 1.83 -14.58 -5.35
N LEU A 5 2.87 -14.87 -4.56
CA LEU A 5 4.27 -14.62 -4.91
C LEU A 5 5.14 -15.77 -4.41
N SER A 6 6.17 -16.12 -5.17
CA SER A 6 7.13 -17.14 -4.73
C SER A 6 8.04 -16.61 -3.60
N ARG A 7 8.50 -15.35 -3.74
CA ARG A 7 9.34 -14.60 -2.78
C ARG A 7 9.62 -13.17 -3.29
N LEU A 8 10.13 -12.32 -2.41
CA LEU A 8 10.74 -11.03 -2.77
C LEU A 8 12.25 -11.08 -2.48
N THR A 9 13.08 -10.74 -3.47
CA THR A 9 14.55 -10.91 -3.40
C THR A 9 15.34 -9.61 -3.39
N PHE A 10 14.70 -8.48 -3.69
CA PHE A 10 15.34 -7.17 -3.72
C PHE A 10 16.01 -6.83 -2.38
N ARG A 11 17.29 -6.48 -2.45
CA ARG A 11 18.14 -6.14 -1.29
C ARG A 11 18.96 -4.88 -1.59
N PRO A 12 18.55 -3.69 -1.12
CA PRO A 12 19.23 -2.44 -1.46
C PRO A 12 20.69 -2.41 -0.95
N ASP A 13 21.00 -3.11 0.15
CA ASP A 13 22.36 -3.23 0.69
C ASP A 13 23.34 -3.95 -0.24
N ARG A 14 22.83 -4.78 -1.17
CA ARG A 14 23.64 -5.52 -2.14
C ARG A 14 23.99 -4.71 -3.39
N ARG A 15 23.33 -3.56 -3.59
CA ARG A 15 23.62 -2.60 -4.67
C ARG A 15 23.57 -3.21 -6.08
N TYR A 16 22.67 -4.17 -6.30
CA TYR A 16 22.39 -4.64 -7.66
C TYR A 16 21.69 -3.54 -8.46
N SER A 17 22.07 -3.40 -9.72
CA SER A 17 21.52 -2.37 -10.62
C SER A 17 20.55 -2.92 -11.67
N ALA A 18 20.52 -4.23 -11.88
CA ALA A 18 19.60 -4.93 -12.78
C ALA A 18 19.61 -6.45 -12.55
N VAL A 19 18.57 -7.11 -13.03
CA VAL A 19 18.43 -8.55 -13.23
C VAL A 19 18.73 -8.87 -14.70
N VAL A 20 19.54 -9.91 -14.93
CA VAL A 20 19.93 -10.32 -16.29
C VAL A 20 19.39 -11.72 -16.57
N ALA A 21 18.44 -11.81 -17.49
CA ALA A 21 17.92 -13.09 -17.97
C ALA A 21 19.04 -13.87 -18.70
N GLN A 22 19.18 -15.15 -18.38
CA GLN A 22 20.18 -16.04 -18.98
C GLN A 22 19.55 -16.99 -19.99
N GLN A 23 20.24 -17.22 -21.11
CA GLN A 23 19.77 -18.14 -22.16
C GLN A 23 19.55 -19.55 -21.60
N GLY A 24 18.38 -20.12 -21.88
CA GLY A 24 18.02 -21.48 -21.49
C GLY A 24 17.69 -21.68 -20.00
N ARG A 25 17.54 -20.60 -19.22
CA ARG A 25 17.10 -20.66 -17.81
C ARG A 25 15.61 -20.35 -17.67
N VAL A 26 14.97 -21.01 -16.70
CA VAL A 26 13.58 -20.74 -16.30
C VAL A 26 13.51 -19.34 -15.66
N GLN A 27 12.50 -18.56 -16.03
CA GLN A 27 12.20 -17.26 -15.43
C GLN A 27 11.26 -17.43 -14.25
N LEU A 28 11.50 -16.70 -13.17
CA LEU A 28 10.64 -16.68 -11.99
C LEU A 28 9.95 -15.31 -11.83
N ASP A 29 8.78 -15.29 -11.19
CA ASP A 29 8.08 -14.05 -10.81
C ASP A 29 9.00 -13.13 -9.99
N ALA A 30 9.79 -13.72 -9.09
CA ALA A 30 10.73 -13.01 -8.24
C ALA A 30 11.77 -12.20 -9.04
N ASP A 31 12.20 -12.66 -10.22
CA ASP A 31 13.21 -11.98 -11.05
C ASP A 31 12.64 -10.69 -11.65
N ALA A 32 11.41 -10.75 -12.20
CA ALA A 32 10.71 -9.58 -12.74
C ALA A 32 10.34 -8.57 -11.64
N ASN A 33 9.89 -9.08 -10.49
CA ASN A 33 9.56 -8.26 -9.32
C ASN A 33 10.82 -7.56 -8.77
N GLU A 34 11.96 -8.25 -8.69
CA GLU A 34 13.23 -7.66 -8.25
C GLU A 34 13.72 -6.59 -9.23
N GLN A 35 13.64 -6.82 -10.54
CA GLN A 35 14.00 -5.81 -11.54
C GLN A 35 13.18 -4.52 -11.36
N THR A 36 11.87 -4.64 -11.16
CA THR A 36 10.97 -3.51 -10.94
C THR A 36 11.32 -2.77 -9.64
N ALA A 37 11.57 -3.51 -8.56
CA ALA A 37 11.95 -2.92 -7.28
C ALA A 37 13.30 -2.15 -7.36
N ILE A 38 14.28 -2.67 -8.09
CA ILE A 38 15.56 -1.98 -8.34
C ILE A 38 15.33 -0.66 -9.08
N GLN A 39 14.55 -0.67 -10.16
CA GLN A 39 14.28 0.53 -10.96
C GLN A 39 13.52 1.58 -10.15
N LEU A 40 12.49 1.17 -9.38
CA LEU A 40 11.75 2.07 -8.51
C LEU A 40 12.63 2.68 -7.43
N HIS A 41 13.50 1.88 -6.80
CA HIS A 41 14.45 2.37 -5.82
C HIS A 41 15.37 3.45 -6.42
N GLN A 42 15.98 3.18 -7.59
CA GLN A 42 16.84 4.14 -8.27
C GLN A 42 16.10 5.41 -8.68
N ALA A 43 14.91 5.29 -9.28
CA ALA A 43 14.11 6.43 -9.73
C ALA A 43 13.68 7.33 -8.56
N ARG A 44 13.24 6.73 -7.44
CA ARG A 44 12.82 7.47 -6.23
C ARG A 44 13.99 8.12 -5.53
N THR A 45 15.12 7.42 -5.40
CA THR A 45 16.34 8.03 -4.85
C THR A 45 16.79 9.21 -5.69
N LEU A 46 16.83 9.08 -7.02
CA LEU A 46 17.13 10.20 -7.91
C LEU A 46 16.16 11.38 -7.72
N ALA A 47 14.85 11.10 -7.68
CA ALA A 47 13.85 12.14 -7.48
C ALA A 47 14.02 12.85 -6.12
N ALA A 48 14.26 12.09 -5.04
CA ALA A 48 14.49 12.64 -3.71
C ALA A 48 15.79 13.47 -3.63
N ASP A 49 16.86 13.04 -4.30
CA ASP A 49 18.14 13.76 -4.33
C ASP A 49 18.02 15.10 -5.08
N LEU A 50 17.17 15.19 -6.10
CA LEU A 50 16.98 16.40 -6.90
C LEU A 50 15.93 17.36 -6.33
N ILE A 51 14.83 16.82 -5.81
CA ILE A 51 13.68 17.60 -5.32
C ILE A 51 13.81 17.93 -3.82
N GLY A 52 14.52 17.07 -3.07
CA GLY A 52 14.48 17.02 -1.62
C GLY A 52 13.42 16.03 -1.10
N GLN A 53 13.18 16.06 0.21
CA GLN A 53 12.26 15.12 0.86
C GLN A 53 10.82 15.26 0.33
N HIS A 54 10.40 16.47 -0.03
CA HIS A 54 9.11 16.70 -0.66
C HIS A 54 9.10 17.99 -1.49
N GLY A 55 8.30 18.03 -2.55
CA GLY A 55 8.11 19.24 -3.35
C GLY A 55 7.30 19.04 -4.63
N GLY A 56 6.74 20.14 -5.17
CA GLY A 56 5.96 20.16 -6.40
C GLY A 56 6.60 21.02 -7.50
N PRO A 57 6.33 20.75 -8.78
CA PRO A 57 6.81 21.60 -9.87
C PRO A 57 6.18 23.00 -9.77
N ALA A 58 6.98 24.07 -9.85
CA ALA A 58 6.51 25.43 -9.55
C ALA A 58 5.29 25.93 -10.37
N GLY A 59 5.05 25.39 -11.57
CA GLY A 59 3.90 25.73 -12.40
C GLY A 59 2.69 24.80 -12.25
N ASP A 60 2.78 23.75 -11.43
CA ASP A 60 1.78 22.68 -11.33
C ASP A 60 1.91 21.95 -9.97
N ALA A 61 2.21 22.72 -8.91
CA ALA A 61 2.41 22.20 -7.57
C ALA A 61 1.04 21.95 -6.93
N GLY A 62 0.67 20.68 -6.81
CA GLY A 62 -0.62 20.29 -6.24
C GLY A 62 -0.69 20.45 -4.72
N PHE A 63 -1.82 20.04 -4.16
CA PHE A 63 -2.09 19.96 -2.72
C PHE A 63 -2.00 21.30 -1.99
N HIS A 64 -2.24 22.43 -2.66
CA HIS A 64 -2.52 23.67 -1.94
C HIS A 64 -3.77 23.46 -1.09
N ILE A 65 -3.73 23.92 0.15
CA ILE A 65 -4.78 23.70 1.12
C ILE A 65 -5.46 25.02 1.42
N THR A 66 -6.78 25.05 1.25
CA THR A 66 -7.64 26.12 1.76
C THR A 66 -8.61 25.55 2.78
N PHE A 67 -8.47 25.98 4.04
CA PHE A 67 -9.36 25.66 5.14
C PHE A 67 -10.67 26.43 5.02
N LYS A 68 -11.77 25.70 5.14
CA LYS A 68 -13.13 26.26 5.21
C LYS A 68 -13.75 25.83 6.52
N GLY A 69 -13.75 26.72 7.51
CA GLY A 69 -14.36 26.42 8.80
C GLY A 69 -15.12 27.58 9.43
N GLY A 70 -15.97 27.27 10.41
CA GLY A 70 -16.77 28.27 11.15
C GLY A 70 -18.13 28.61 10.53
N SER A 71 -18.65 27.78 9.63
CA SER A 71 -20.05 27.84 9.16
C SER A 71 -20.97 26.95 10.03
N ARG A 72 -22.27 26.86 9.71
CA ARG A 72 -23.17 25.87 10.35
C ARG A 72 -22.92 24.43 9.87
N ASP A 73 -22.07 24.28 8.86
CA ASP A 73 -21.68 23.01 8.26
C ASP A 73 -20.35 22.51 8.88
N LEU A 74 -19.99 21.26 8.57
CA LEU A 74 -18.72 20.68 9.02
C LEU A 74 -17.54 21.41 8.40
N ASP A 75 -16.47 21.59 9.17
CA ASP A 75 -15.20 22.12 8.67
C ASP A 75 -14.66 21.24 7.53
N ASP A 76 -14.01 21.87 6.55
CA ASP A 76 -13.50 21.23 5.32
C ASP A 76 -12.11 21.77 4.92
N LEU A 77 -11.42 21.03 4.06
CA LEU A 77 -10.20 21.45 3.38
C LEU A 77 -10.40 21.32 1.88
N ILE A 78 -10.25 22.41 1.14
CA ILE A 78 -10.11 22.35 -0.31
C ILE A 78 -8.66 22.00 -0.65
N ILE A 79 -8.48 21.00 -1.50
CA ILE A 79 -7.20 20.46 -1.92
C ILE A 79 -7.07 20.68 -3.42
N GLU A 80 -6.13 21.55 -3.83
CA GLU A 80 -5.89 21.81 -5.25
C GLU A 80 -5.25 20.62 -5.97
N GLY A 81 -5.62 20.44 -7.25
CA GLY A 81 -5.03 19.46 -8.15
C GLY A 81 -3.59 19.83 -8.55
N GLY A 82 -2.92 18.92 -9.26
CA GLY A 82 -1.51 19.05 -9.65
C GLY A 82 -0.63 17.99 -9.01
N ARG A 83 0.69 18.14 -9.15
CA ARG A 83 1.67 17.11 -8.76
C ARG A 83 2.47 17.49 -7.53
N TYR A 84 2.82 16.50 -6.73
CA TYR A 84 3.71 16.65 -5.58
C TYR A 84 4.49 15.37 -5.34
N TYR A 85 5.76 15.49 -4.95
CA TYR A 85 6.63 14.36 -4.66
C TYR A 85 6.87 14.27 -3.16
N VAL A 86 6.88 13.05 -2.60
CA VAL A 86 7.25 12.77 -1.22
C VAL A 86 8.21 11.58 -1.21
N ASP A 87 9.43 11.76 -0.71
CA ASP A 87 10.53 10.79 -0.76
C ASP A 87 10.73 10.17 -2.15
N GLY A 88 10.58 11.00 -3.19
CA GLY A 88 10.67 10.61 -4.59
C GLY A 88 9.44 9.89 -5.17
N ILE A 89 8.38 9.67 -4.38
CA ILE A 89 7.11 9.09 -4.82
C ILE A 89 6.22 10.20 -5.38
N LEU A 90 5.81 10.06 -6.64
CA LEU A 90 4.85 10.96 -7.29
C LEU A 90 3.44 10.77 -6.71
N CYS A 91 2.85 11.86 -6.24
CA CYS A 91 1.44 11.99 -5.89
C CYS A 91 0.79 12.95 -6.89
N ASP A 92 -0.25 12.48 -7.57
CA ASP A 92 -1.06 13.28 -8.50
C ASP A 92 -2.43 13.53 -7.88
N ALA A 93 -2.73 14.80 -7.60
CA ALA A 93 -4.02 15.27 -7.09
C ALA A 93 -4.95 15.76 -8.20
N THR A 94 -4.56 15.64 -9.48
CA THR A 94 -5.40 16.06 -10.60
C THR A 94 -6.70 15.25 -10.60
N ARG A 95 -7.83 15.95 -10.49
CA ARG A 95 -9.14 15.32 -10.52
C ARG A 95 -9.45 14.86 -11.95
N PRO A 96 -9.71 13.56 -12.19
CA PRO A 96 -10.02 13.07 -13.52
C PRO A 96 -11.30 13.74 -14.03
N LEU A 97 -11.27 14.23 -15.27
CA LEU A 97 -12.46 14.72 -15.94
C LEU A 97 -13.37 13.52 -16.31
N PRO A 98 -14.69 13.64 -16.15
CA PRO A 98 -15.63 12.65 -16.67
C PRO A 98 -15.42 12.46 -18.18
N GLY A 99 -15.57 11.22 -18.65
CA GLY A 99 -15.61 10.96 -20.08
C GLY A 99 -16.81 11.64 -20.71
N VAL A 100 -16.65 12.15 -21.93
CA VAL A 100 -17.76 12.67 -22.74
C VAL A 100 -18.40 11.48 -23.47
N PRO A 101 -19.68 11.16 -23.22
CA PRO A 101 -20.36 10.10 -23.95
C PRO A 101 -20.46 10.48 -25.44
N VAL A 102 -20.43 9.48 -26.32
CA VAL A 102 -20.78 9.69 -27.73
C VAL A 102 -22.30 9.82 -27.79
N ASP A 103 -22.79 10.89 -28.42
CA ASP A 103 -24.21 11.02 -28.71
C ASP A 103 -24.58 9.99 -29.79
N ASP A 104 -25.32 8.94 -29.40
CA ASP A 104 -25.82 7.91 -30.33
C ASP A 104 -26.88 8.46 -31.31
N GLU A 105 -27.33 9.70 -31.14
CA GLU A 105 -28.30 10.36 -32.01
C GLU A 105 -27.65 11.39 -32.96
N ALA A 106 -27.04 10.87 -34.02
CA ALA A 106 -27.20 11.51 -35.32
C ALA A 106 -28.52 11.01 -35.96
N THR A 107 -29.66 11.35 -35.35
CA THR A 107 -30.96 11.18 -36.00
C THR A 107 -31.09 12.23 -37.10
N ASP A 108 -30.75 11.80 -38.32
CA ASP A 108 -31.12 12.49 -39.54
C ASP A 108 -32.63 12.80 -39.55
N GLY A 109 -32.98 14.08 -39.47
CA GLY A 109 -34.19 14.61 -40.08
C GLY A 109 -35.43 14.78 -39.19
N ALA A 110 -35.64 16.04 -38.80
CA ALA A 110 -36.93 16.72 -38.71
C ALA A 110 -38.01 16.18 -37.75
N THR A 111 -38.26 16.92 -36.67
CA THR A 111 -39.44 17.80 -36.58
C THR A 111 -39.39 18.60 -35.27
N GLY A 112 -39.53 19.92 -35.41
CA GLY A 112 -39.50 20.85 -34.28
C GLY A 112 -40.56 20.52 -33.23
N LYS A 113 -40.11 20.43 -31.99
CA LYS A 113 -40.89 20.82 -30.82
C LYS A 113 -39.99 21.68 -29.94
N GLU A 114 -40.19 22.98 -30.06
CA GLU A 114 -39.80 23.96 -29.05
C GLU A 114 -40.55 23.60 -27.76
N GLY A 115 -39.82 22.96 -26.85
CA GLY A 115 -40.15 22.85 -25.45
C GLY A 115 -38.91 23.27 -24.69
N GLU A 116 -38.80 24.56 -24.40
CA GLU A 116 -37.90 25.09 -23.38
C GLU A 116 -38.23 24.41 -22.04
N ALA A 117 -37.54 23.32 -21.76
CA ALA A 117 -37.24 22.96 -20.39
C ALA A 117 -35.79 23.38 -20.19
N ASP A 118 -35.56 24.40 -19.35
CA ASP A 118 -34.29 24.63 -18.67
C ASP A 118 -33.89 23.32 -17.97
N ALA A 119 -33.23 22.43 -18.71
CA ALA A 119 -32.43 21.40 -18.09
C ALA A 119 -31.28 22.15 -17.43
N PRO A 120 -31.09 22.04 -16.10
CA PRO A 120 -29.95 22.68 -15.46
C PRO A 120 -28.69 22.22 -16.19
N GLU A 121 -27.89 23.18 -16.68
CA GLU A 121 -26.54 22.88 -17.16
C GLU A 121 -25.87 22.01 -16.09
N PRO A 122 -25.32 20.84 -16.45
CA PRO A 122 -24.61 20.03 -15.47
C PRO A 122 -23.49 20.88 -14.89
N ASP A 123 -23.49 21.07 -13.58
CA ASP A 123 -22.42 21.79 -12.87
C ASP A 123 -21.07 21.23 -13.35
N GLU A 124 -20.18 22.11 -13.80
CA GLU A 124 -18.85 21.72 -14.22
C GLU A 124 -18.17 20.98 -13.06
N PRO A 125 -17.66 19.75 -13.27
CA PRO A 125 -17.12 18.95 -12.18
C PRO A 125 -16.00 19.74 -11.49
N PRO A 126 -15.98 19.78 -10.15
CA PRO A 126 -15.03 20.60 -9.42
C PRO A 126 -13.59 20.18 -9.75
N ALA A 127 -12.71 21.14 -10.01
CA ALA A 127 -11.30 20.87 -10.31
C ALA A 127 -10.49 20.44 -9.07
N THR A 128 -11.04 20.66 -7.87
CA THR A 128 -10.40 20.40 -6.57
C THR A 128 -11.00 19.20 -5.87
N TRP A 129 -10.27 18.64 -4.91
CA TRP A 129 -10.82 17.73 -3.90
C TRP A 129 -11.21 18.49 -2.64
N THR A 130 -12.04 17.86 -1.81
CA THR A 130 -12.36 18.26 -0.45
C THR A 130 -11.72 17.29 0.54
N TYR A 131 -11.70 17.63 1.82
CA TYR A 131 -11.22 16.72 2.86
C TYR A 131 -12.07 15.45 2.91
N TRP A 132 -13.34 15.56 2.55
CA TRP A 132 -14.33 14.48 2.60
C TRP A 132 -14.32 13.60 1.35
N ASP A 133 -14.11 14.18 0.16
CA ASP A 133 -14.21 13.47 -1.13
C ASP A 133 -12.85 13.08 -1.75
N GLN A 134 -11.74 13.46 -1.12
CA GLN A 134 -10.40 13.04 -1.56
C GLN A 134 -10.30 11.51 -1.74
N PRO A 135 -9.60 11.04 -2.79
CA PRO A 135 -9.48 9.63 -3.09
C PRO A 135 -8.80 8.87 -1.96
N ASP A 136 -9.20 7.61 -1.80
CA ASP A 136 -8.62 6.66 -0.85
C ASP A 136 -8.63 7.07 0.64
N ALA A 137 -9.20 8.22 1.04
CA ALA A 137 -9.34 8.59 2.45
C ALA A 137 -10.56 7.96 3.13
N TYR A 138 -11.68 7.86 2.40
CA TYR A 138 -12.95 7.28 2.86
C TYR A 138 -13.38 7.84 4.23
N ARG A 139 -13.39 9.17 4.35
CA ARG A 139 -13.80 9.89 5.56
C ARG A 139 -15.32 9.84 5.70
N ASP A 140 -15.77 9.67 6.93
CA ASP A 140 -17.17 9.62 7.28
C ASP A 140 -17.54 10.81 8.19
N PRO A 141 -18.36 11.76 7.72
CA PRO A 141 -18.85 12.91 8.50
C PRO A 141 -19.51 12.54 9.84
N GLU A 142 -20.12 11.35 9.90
CA GLU A 142 -20.80 10.83 11.08
C GLU A 142 -19.84 10.23 12.11
N ARG A 143 -18.58 9.98 11.73
CA ARG A 143 -17.54 9.49 12.64
C ARG A 143 -16.78 10.69 13.25
N PRO A 144 -16.86 10.93 14.56
CA PRO A 144 -16.16 12.04 15.20
C PRO A 144 -14.64 12.01 14.99
N GLY A 145 -14.04 10.81 14.91
CA GLY A 145 -12.61 10.64 14.68
C GLY A 145 -12.14 11.00 13.27
N ASP A 146 -13.06 11.18 12.32
CA ASP A 146 -12.72 11.66 10.97
C ASP A 146 -12.84 13.17 10.84
N ARG A 147 -13.43 13.88 11.80
CA ARG A 147 -13.62 15.34 11.72
C ARG A 147 -12.29 16.08 11.88
N LEU A 148 -12.20 17.24 11.24
CA LEU A 148 -11.08 18.15 11.44
C LEU A 148 -11.02 18.63 12.91
N PRO A 149 -9.82 18.92 13.45
CA PRO A 149 -9.68 19.36 14.84
C PRO A 149 -10.44 20.66 15.11
N GLU A 150 -11.32 20.64 16.11
CA GLU A 150 -11.99 21.86 16.61
C GLU A 150 -10.99 22.84 17.22
N GLN A 151 -9.92 22.30 17.84
CA GLN A 151 -8.86 23.08 18.46
C GLN A 151 -7.80 23.46 17.44
N ARG A 152 -7.52 24.76 17.37
CA ARG A 152 -6.44 25.35 16.57
C ARG A 152 -5.28 25.76 17.47
N PRO A 153 -4.04 25.80 16.95
CA PRO A 153 -3.65 25.48 15.57
C PRO A 153 -3.49 23.98 15.30
N PHE A 154 -3.55 23.58 14.02
CA PHE A 154 -3.23 22.22 13.57
C PHE A 154 -2.47 22.23 12.24
N LEU A 155 -1.73 21.15 12.00
CA LEU A 155 -1.00 20.92 10.75
C LEU A 155 -1.88 20.08 9.81
N VAL A 156 -1.90 20.43 8.53
CA VAL A 156 -2.37 19.57 7.46
C VAL A 156 -1.16 18.92 6.80
N CYS A 157 -1.12 17.59 6.77
CA CYS A 157 -0.04 16.82 6.18
C CYS A 157 -0.54 15.85 5.11
N LEU A 158 0.32 15.58 4.14
CA LEU A 158 0.15 14.54 3.14
C LEU A 158 0.74 13.24 3.68
N LYS A 159 -0.07 12.18 3.80
CA LYS A 159 0.34 10.82 4.11
C LYS A 159 0.38 10.01 2.82
N VAL A 160 1.52 9.42 2.48
CA VAL A 160 1.73 8.68 1.23
C VAL A 160 2.23 7.28 1.53
N TRP A 161 1.68 6.27 0.87
CA TRP A 161 2.18 4.91 0.94
C TRP A 161 1.80 4.11 -0.30
N GLU A 162 2.30 2.89 -0.40
CA GLU A 162 1.96 1.98 -1.48
C GLU A 162 1.18 0.78 -0.96
N ARG A 163 0.16 0.37 -1.71
CA ARG A 163 -0.60 -0.86 -1.45
C ARG A 163 -0.72 -1.71 -2.69
N SER A 164 -0.89 -3.02 -2.50
CA SER A 164 -1.26 -3.91 -3.60
C SER A 164 -2.75 -3.79 -3.92
N VAL A 165 -3.11 -3.91 -5.18
CA VAL A 165 -4.48 -4.02 -5.69
C VAL A 165 -4.55 -5.30 -6.53
N THR A 166 -5.51 -6.17 -6.24
CA THR A 166 -5.80 -7.38 -7.03
C THR A 166 -7.14 -7.22 -7.74
N ALA A 167 -7.55 -8.18 -8.58
CA ALA A 167 -8.84 -8.07 -9.28
C ALA A 167 -10.05 -8.26 -8.36
N ALA A 168 -9.86 -8.72 -7.12
CA ALA A 168 -10.89 -8.66 -6.08
C ALA A 168 -11.28 -7.21 -5.77
N GLU A 169 -10.34 -6.27 -5.84
CA GLU A 169 -10.58 -4.83 -5.63
C GLU A 169 -10.83 -4.09 -6.95
N ASP A 170 -10.16 -4.48 -8.04
CA ASP A 170 -10.34 -3.86 -9.36
C ASP A 170 -10.51 -4.95 -10.44
N PRO A 171 -11.76 -5.37 -10.72
CA PRO A 171 -12.04 -6.43 -11.70
C PRO A 171 -11.51 -6.15 -13.11
N ALA A 172 -11.22 -4.88 -13.46
CA ALA A 172 -10.65 -4.53 -14.76
C ALA A 172 -9.19 -4.97 -14.92
N LEU A 173 -8.51 -5.34 -13.82
CA LEU A 173 -7.16 -5.91 -13.86
C LEU A 173 -7.14 -7.34 -14.44
N ARG A 174 -8.29 -8.04 -14.46
CA ARG A 174 -8.39 -9.39 -14.99
C ARG A 174 -8.51 -9.38 -16.52
N GLU A 175 -7.72 -10.21 -17.18
CA GLU A 175 -7.90 -10.49 -18.61
C GLU A 175 -9.15 -11.35 -18.84
N VAL A 176 -10.22 -10.75 -19.33
CA VAL A 176 -11.52 -11.40 -19.54
C VAL A 176 -11.41 -12.54 -20.56
N ALA A 177 -10.48 -12.46 -21.53
CA ALA A 177 -10.26 -13.48 -22.53
C ALA A 177 -9.73 -14.82 -21.96
N LEU A 178 -9.18 -14.83 -20.74
CA LEU A 178 -8.74 -16.06 -20.06
C LEU A 178 -9.89 -16.82 -19.37
N GLY A 179 -11.11 -16.28 -19.42
CA GLY A 179 -12.30 -16.88 -18.83
C GLY A 179 -12.43 -16.61 -17.33
N SER A 180 -13.61 -16.94 -16.79
CA SER A 180 -13.95 -16.68 -15.38
C SER A 180 -13.29 -17.63 -14.38
N ALA A 181 -12.73 -18.75 -14.84
CA ALA A 181 -12.14 -19.79 -14.00
C ALA A 181 -10.64 -19.62 -13.74
N MET A 182 -9.98 -18.67 -14.41
CA MET A 182 -8.54 -18.41 -14.23
C MET A 182 -8.33 -17.39 -13.11
N PRO A 183 -7.37 -17.62 -12.19
CA PRO A 183 -6.98 -16.63 -11.20
C PRO A 183 -6.35 -15.38 -11.86
N ASP A 184 -6.24 -14.31 -11.09
CA ASP A 184 -5.59 -13.08 -11.53
C ASP A 184 -4.15 -13.36 -12.00
N THR A 185 -3.75 -12.77 -13.12
CA THR A 185 -2.40 -12.98 -13.68
C THR A 185 -1.35 -12.08 -13.06
N ALA A 186 -1.75 -10.90 -12.57
CA ALA A 186 -0.86 -9.94 -11.94
C ALA A 186 -1.63 -8.97 -11.03
N ALA A 187 -1.01 -8.56 -9.93
CA ALA A 187 -1.47 -7.46 -9.11
C ALA A 187 -0.94 -6.10 -9.61
N ARG A 188 -1.43 -5.01 -9.04
CA ARG A 188 -0.85 -3.66 -9.18
C ARG A 188 -0.36 -3.16 -7.84
N VAL A 189 0.63 -2.26 -7.88
CA VAL A 189 0.99 -1.44 -6.73
C VAL A 189 0.43 -0.05 -6.99
N LYS A 190 -0.44 0.42 -6.09
CA LYS A 190 -1.07 1.74 -6.15
C LYS A 190 -0.39 2.65 -5.13
N VAL A 191 0.05 3.82 -5.57
CA VAL A 191 0.39 4.93 -4.69
C VAL A 191 -0.91 5.49 -4.13
N VAL A 192 -1.00 5.53 -2.81
CA VAL A 192 -2.13 6.10 -2.08
C VAL A 192 -1.64 7.34 -1.36
N TRP A 193 -2.43 8.40 -1.43
CA TRP A 193 -2.20 9.63 -0.69
C TRP A 193 -3.46 10.01 0.08
N GLN A 194 -3.27 10.61 1.25
CA GLN A 194 -4.35 11.17 2.07
C GLN A 194 -3.88 12.49 2.68
N VAL A 195 -4.71 13.52 2.60
CA VAL A 195 -4.54 14.80 3.30
C VAL A 195 -5.23 14.70 4.65
N LEU A 196 -4.43 14.73 5.72
CA LEU A 196 -4.89 14.47 7.09
C LEU A 196 -4.51 15.61 8.05
N PRO A 197 -5.36 15.91 9.03
CA PRO A 197 -5.01 16.82 10.10
C PRO A 197 -4.12 16.14 11.14
N LEU A 198 -3.20 16.91 11.71
CA LEU A 198 -2.38 16.58 12.86
C LEU A 198 -2.51 17.71 13.87
N ALA A 199 -3.05 17.41 15.04
CA ALA A 199 -3.21 18.40 16.11
C ALA A 199 -1.86 19.05 16.45
N GLY A 200 -1.83 20.38 16.66
CA GLY A 200 -0.60 21.11 16.93
C GLY A 200 0.16 20.61 18.17
N SER A 201 -0.56 20.04 19.15
CA SER A 201 0.03 19.43 20.35
C SER A 201 0.91 18.21 20.05
N ALA A 202 0.71 17.53 18.92
CA ALA A 202 1.54 16.40 18.50
C ALA A 202 2.93 16.82 17.99
N LEU A 203 3.12 18.10 17.66
CA LEU A 203 4.40 18.64 17.19
C LEU A 203 5.29 19.15 18.32
N GLU A 204 4.85 19.10 19.58
CA GLU A 204 5.63 19.49 20.76
C GLU A 204 6.25 20.91 20.65
N LEU A 205 5.54 21.82 19.97
CA LEU A 205 5.96 23.23 19.80
C LEU A 205 5.79 24.02 21.10
N GLU A 206 6.81 24.80 21.49
CA GLU A 206 6.77 25.64 22.70
C GLU A 206 5.72 26.77 22.61
N ASN A 207 5.57 27.39 21.44
CA ASN A 207 4.55 28.41 21.16
C ASN A 207 3.90 28.13 19.79
N PRO A 208 2.85 27.29 19.73
CA PRO A 208 2.19 26.93 18.48
C PRO A 208 1.53 28.10 17.75
N GLU A 209 1.02 29.10 18.48
CA GLU A 209 0.25 30.22 17.91
C GLU A 209 1.15 31.19 17.11
N GLY A 210 2.39 31.40 17.57
CA GLY A 210 3.36 32.28 16.92
C GLY A 210 4.45 31.58 16.12
N ALA A 211 4.28 30.28 15.81
CA ALA A 211 5.32 29.49 15.17
C ALA A 211 5.55 29.92 13.71
N SER A 212 6.82 30.16 13.36
CA SER A 212 7.25 30.42 11.98
C SER A 212 7.23 29.14 11.12
N LYS A 213 7.23 29.31 9.79
CA LYS A 213 7.31 28.19 8.81
C LYS A 213 8.45 27.22 9.11
N ASP A 214 9.63 27.74 9.43
CA ASP A 214 10.82 26.95 9.75
C ASP A 214 10.68 26.16 11.07
N GLN A 215 10.02 26.73 12.08
CA GLN A 215 9.80 26.04 13.36
C GLN A 215 8.80 24.90 13.19
N VAL A 216 7.70 25.14 12.48
CA VAL A 216 6.70 24.10 12.18
C VAL A 216 7.32 23.00 11.32
N GLY A 217 8.11 23.36 10.29
CA GLY A 217 8.82 22.41 9.43
C GLY A 217 9.75 21.49 10.22
N LYS A 218 10.62 22.05 11.08
CA LYS A 218 11.53 21.24 11.92
C LYS A 218 10.81 20.33 12.91
N ALA A 219 9.74 20.82 13.54
CA ALA A 219 8.93 20.03 14.44
C ALA A 219 8.23 18.88 13.71
N PHE A 220 7.71 19.15 12.50
CA PHE A 220 7.15 18.13 11.63
C PHE A 220 8.17 17.09 11.21
N GLU A 221 9.38 17.47 10.77
CA GLU A 221 10.43 16.52 10.40
C GLU A 221 10.78 15.56 11.56
N ALA A 222 10.87 16.10 12.78
CA ALA A 222 11.12 15.30 13.97
C ALA A 222 9.99 14.30 14.24
N TRP A 223 8.74 14.75 14.13
CA TRP A 223 7.54 13.91 14.26
C TRP A 223 7.48 12.84 13.16
N ALA A 224 7.64 13.23 11.89
CA ALA A 224 7.54 12.35 10.73
C ALA A 224 8.59 11.23 10.78
N ARG A 225 9.83 11.56 11.16
CA ARG A 225 10.89 10.55 11.37
C ARG A 225 10.51 9.51 12.42
N LYS A 226 9.86 9.91 13.52
CA LYS A 226 9.37 8.99 14.55
C LYS A 226 8.17 8.18 14.06
N ALA A 227 7.26 8.82 13.32
CA ALA A 227 6.07 8.19 12.76
C ALA A 227 6.38 7.15 11.67
N SER A 228 7.42 7.37 10.86
CA SER A 228 7.83 6.44 9.79
C SER A 228 8.85 5.39 10.24
N ALA A 229 9.62 5.62 11.31
CA ALA A 229 10.63 4.67 11.77
C ALA A 229 10.01 3.30 12.15
N PRO A 230 10.55 2.16 11.68
CA PRO A 230 10.06 0.85 12.08
C PRO A 230 10.18 0.64 13.60
N GLY A 231 9.05 0.39 14.26
CA GLY A 231 8.98 0.22 15.71
C GLY A 231 9.25 -1.21 16.18
N SER A 232 9.18 -2.19 15.28
CA SER A 232 9.24 -3.62 15.61
C SER A 232 10.31 -4.33 14.78
N ARG A 233 10.77 -5.50 15.26
CA ARG A 233 11.63 -6.42 14.51
C ARG A 233 11.25 -7.86 14.81
N LEU A 234 11.40 -8.70 13.80
CA LEU A 234 11.16 -10.14 13.89
C LEU A 234 12.38 -10.90 13.39
N ALA A 235 12.61 -12.11 13.90
CA ALA A 235 13.46 -13.11 13.28
C ALA A 235 12.66 -14.38 13.01
N ALA A 236 13.00 -15.12 11.94
CA ALA A 236 12.38 -16.39 11.61
C ALA A 236 13.43 -17.49 11.48
N ARG A 237 13.03 -18.74 11.74
CA ARG A 237 13.87 -19.92 11.54
C ARG A 237 13.04 -21.15 11.21
N GLY A 238 13.71 -22.15 10.65
CA GLY A 238 13.23 -23.52 10.69
C GLY A 238 13.79 -24.22 11.93
N GLU A 239 12.94 -24.91 12.68
CA GLU A 239 13.32 -25.75 13.82
C GLU A 239 12.67 -27.13 13.66
N ARG A 240 13.45 -28.20 13.89
CA ARG A 240 12.92 -29.56 13.75
C ARG A 240 11.92 -29.81 14.89
N PRO A 241 10.66 -30.20 14.60
CA PRO A 241 9.69 -30.50 15.65
C PRO A 241 10.13 -31.66 16.54
N GLU A 242 9.82 -31.61 17.84
CA GLU A 242 10.20 -32.67 18.81
C GLU A 242 9.63 -34.06 18.46
N HIS A 243 8.50 -34.12 17.75
CA HIS A 243 7.84 -35.36 17.31
C HIS A 243 8.14 -35.73 15.85
N ALA A 244 9.23 -35.21 15.27
CA ALA A 244 9.54 -35.44 13.86
C ALA A 244 9.72 -36.93 13.49
N ASP A 245 10.08 -37.78 14.45
CA ASP A 245 10.26 -39.22 14.23
C ASP A 245 8.94 -40.01 14.09
N GLU A 246 7.79 -39.38 14.37
CA GLU A 246 6.46 -40.01 14.29
C GLU A 246 5.87 -39.95 12.86
N ASP A 247 6.39 -39.07 11.98
CA ASP A 247 6.03 -38.95 10.56
C ASP A 247 7.27 -38.90 9.65
N PRO A 248 7.93 -40.04 9.36
CA PRO A 248 9.19 -40.05 8.60
C PRO A 248 9.03 -39.92 7.08
N CYS A 249 7.81 -40.08 6.53
CA CYS A 249 7.65 -40.49 5.12
C CYS A 249 7.43 -39.36 4.10
N LEU A 250 7.35 -38.08 4.51
CA LEU A 250 7.02 -36.97 3.59
C LEU A 250 8.20 -36.04 3.27
N VAL A 251 9.24 -36.00 4.11
CA VAL A 251 10.35 -35.04 4.02
C VAL A 251 11.62 -35.65 4.60
N ARG A 252 12.79 -35.16 4.15
CA ARG A 252 14.08 -35.66 4.62
C ARG A 252 14.18 -35.63 6.16
N PRO A 253 14.81 -36.64 6.81
CA PRO A 253 14.84 -36.73 8.27
C PRO A 253 15.48 -35.53 9.00
N ASP A 254 16.41 -34.85 8.33
CA ASP A 254 17.13 -33.66 8.82
C ASP A 254 16.44 -32.32 8.47
N ALA A 255 15.32 -32.37 7.74
CA ALA A 255 14.57 -31.18 7.37
C ALA A 255 13.97 -30.48 8.59
N ARG A 256 14.25 -29.19 8.70
CA ARG A 256 13.71 -28.31 9.74
C ARG A 256 12.32 -27.80 9.36
N TYR A 257 12.15 -27.40 8.10
CA TYR A 257 10.83 -27.18 7.50
C TYR A 257 10.31 -28.50 6.94
N ARG A 258 9.08 -28.88 7.31
CA ARG A 258 8.50 -30.18 6.98
C ARG A 258 7.24 -30.11 6.11
N GLY A 259 6.87 -28.91 5.66
CA GLY A 259 5.73 -28.74 4.76
C GLY A 259 5.97 -29.39 3.39
N PRO A 260 4.92 -29.95 2.77
CA PRO A 260 5.04 -30.68 1.51
C PRO A 260 5.34 -29.78 0.31
N GLU A 261 5.16 -28.46 0.44
CA GLU A 261 5.25 -27.50 -0.65
C GLU A 261 6.09 -26.27 -0.29
N ASN A 262 6.53 -25.54 -1.31
CA ASN A 262 7.14 -24.24 -1.09
C ASN A 262 6.05 -23.24 -0.69
N GLN A 263 6.32 -22.44 0.33
CA GLN A 263 5.37 -21.46 0.85
C GLN A 263 6.02 -20.07 0.97
N LEU A 264 5.20 -19.02 1.02
CA LEU A 264 5.63 -17.66 1.34
C LEU A 264 4.85 -17.18 2.57
N TYR A 265 5.31 -17.60 3.74
CA TYR A 265 4.65 -17.24 4.98
C TYR A 265 4.65 -15.72 5.16
N ARG A 266 3.48 -15.15 5.45
CA ARG A 266 3.32 -13.77 5.90
C ARG A 266 2.93 -13.78 7.37
N VAL A 267 3.70 -13.07 8.19
CA VAL A 267 3.35 -12.78 9.58
C VAL A 267 3.02 -11.30 9.65
N GLU A 268 1.79 -10.97 10.01
CA GLU A 268 1.27 -9.60 9.98
C GLU A 268 0.73 -9.21 11.34
N ILE A 269 1.09 -8.00 11.80
CA ILE A 269 0.47 -7.36 12.95
C ILE A 269 -0.96 -6.96 12.57
N HIS A 270 -1.93 -7.53 13.27
CA HIS A 270 -3.34 -7.23 13.07
C HIS A 270 -3.74 -5.99 13.87
N GLU A 271 -3.76 -6.09 15.21
CA GLU A 271 -3.94 -4.95 16.11
C GLU A 271 -2.56 -4.46 16.57
N GLY A 272 -2.25 -3.18 16.35
CA GLY A 272 -1.01 -2.56 16.81
C GLY A 272 -1.01 -2.22 18.31
N GLY A 273 0.05 -1.54 18.75
CA GLY A 273 0.26 -1.09 20.13
C GLY A 273 1.52 -1.69 20.76
N THR A 274 1.52 -1.75 22.09
CA THR A 274 2.57 -2.44 22.85
C THR A 274 2.40 -3.96 22.76
N ALA A 275 3.41 -4.75 23.12
CA ALA A 275 3.30 -6.22 23.15
C ALA A 275 2.11 -6.77 23.98
N LYS A 276 1.58 -5.99 24.93
CA LYS A 276 0.40 -6.39 25.74
C LYS A 276 -0.91 -6.32 24.96
N GLU A 277 -0.98 -5.38 24.01
CA GLU A 277 -2.17 -5.07 23.22
C GLU A 277 -2.12 -5.75 21.86
N ALA A 278 -0.91 -5.76 21.28
CA ALA A 278 -0.68 -6.13 19.91
C ALA A 278 -1.02 -7.60 19.63
N THR A 279 -1.61 -7.82 18.46
CA THR A 279 -1.94 -9.14 17.94
C THR A 279 -1.34 -9.32 16.56
N PHE A 280 -1.14 -10.58 16.17
CA PHE A 280 -0.66 -10.95 14.86
C PHE A 280 -1.50 -12.09 14.28
N LYS A 281 -1.50 -12.17 12.97
CA LYS A 281 -2.09 -13.22 12.14
C LYS A 281 -1.04 -13.69 11.16
N TRP A 282 -1.22 -14.88 10.60
CA TRP A 282 -0.29 -15.36 9.58
C TRP A 282 -1.00 -16.17 8.49
N SER A 283 -0.38 -16.20 7.32
CA SER A 283 -0.83 -16.99 6.17
C SER A 283 0.35 -17.67 5.51
N ARG A 284 0.13 -18.84 4.88
CA ARG A 284 1.13 -19.60 4.13
C ARG A 284 1.39 -19.00 2.74
N GLU A 285 0.39 -18.36 2.15
CA GLU A 285 0.38 -17.82 0.78
C GLU A 285 0.41 -16.28 0.76
N ASN A 286 1.17 -15.64 1.66
CA ASN A 286 1.22 -14.17 1.75
C ASN A 286 -0.15 -13.47 1.97
N GLY A 287 -1.14 -14.22 2.47
CA GLY A 287 -2.53 -13.76 2.58
C GLY A 287 -3.15 -13.44 1.22
N SER A 288 -2.72 -14.10 0.13
CA SER A 288 -3.22 -13.87 -1.23
C SER A 288 -4.60 -14.48 -1.49
N VAL A 289 -5.00 -15.47 -0.69
CA VAL A 289 -6.27 -16.19 -0.84
C VAL A 289 -7.45 -15.29 -0.44
N VAL A 290 -8.23 -14.90 -1.44
CA VAL A 290 -9.37 -14.00 -1.30
C VAL A 290 -10.61 -14.53 -2.04
N PHE A 291 -11.79 -14.19 -1.52
CA PHE A 291 -13.08 -14.58 -2.06
C PHE A 291 -13.96 -13.34 -2.23
N PRO A 292 -14.17 -12.84 -3.47
CA PRO A 292 -15.05 -11.70 -3.73
C PRO A 292 -16.47 -11.96 -3.21
N VAL A 293 -17.05 -10.95 -2.56
CA VAL A 293 -18.39 -11.01 -1.97
C VAL A 293 -19.40 -10.43 -2.94
N ASP A 294 -20.43 -11.22 -3.25
CA ASP A 294 -21.57 -10.79 -4.06
C ASP A 294 -22.66 -10.17 -3.17
N GLU A 295 -22.95 -10.80 -2.02
CA GLU A 295 -24.00 -10.35 -1.10
C GLU A 295 -23.66 -10.66 0.36
N LEU A 296 -24.12 -9.80 1.28
CA LEU A 296 -24.03 -9.97 2.74
C LEU A 296 -25.43 -9.91 3.35
N ASP A 297 -25.85 -11.00 4.01
CA ASP A 297 -27.11 -11.10 4.77
C ASP A 297 -26.83 -11.56 6.21
N GLY A 298 -26.69 -10.58 7.12
CA GLY A 298 -26.35 -10.81 8.51
C GLY A 298 -25.03 -11.55 8.69
N THR A 299 -25.10 -12.85 8.99
CA THR A 299 -23.91 -13.72 9.12
C THR A 299 -23.60 -14.55 7.89
N TRP A 300 -24.49 -14.56 6.90
CA TRP A 300 -24.31 -15.27 5.65
C TRP A 300 -23.68 -14.36 4.60
N VAL A 301 -22.68 -14.88 3.90
CA VAL A 301 -21.94 -14.17 2.87
C VAL A 301 -21.98 -15.00 1.60
N GLU A 302 -22.61 -14.50 0.54
CA GLU A 302 -22.55 -15.08 -0.80
C GLU A 302 -21.27 -14.64 -1.50
N LEU A 303 -20.58 -15.60 -2.12
CA LEU A 303 -19.28 -15.42 -2.73
C LEU A 303 -19.36 -15.71 -4.23
N ALA A 304 -18.59 -14.94 -5.01
CA ALA A 304 -18.45 -15.18 -6.45
C ALA A 304 -17.88 -16.58 -6.76
N SER A 305 -17.04 -17.09 -5.85
CA SER A 305 -16.49 -18.45 -5.87
C SER A 305 -16.10 -18.87 -4.45
N LEU A 306 -16.17 -20.17 -4.15
CA LEU A 306 -15.68 -20.77 -2.90
C LEU A 306 -14.22 -21.26 -2.99
N GLY A 307 -13.56 -21.03 -4.13
CA GLY A 307 -12.27 -21.63 -4.48
C GLY A 307 -12.44 -22.83 -5.42
N GLY A 308 -11.38 -23.13 -6.19
CA GLY A 308 -11.40 -24.15 -7.24
C GLY A 308 -10.58 -25.41 -6.95
N ASP A 309 -9.82 -25.43 -5.85
CA ASP A 309 -8.99 -26.56 -5.44
C ASP A 309 -9.00 -26.74 -3.91
N ASP A 310 -8.67 -27.96 -3.44
CA ASP A 310 -8.73 -28.38 -2.03
C ASP A 310 -7.76 -27.62 -1.09
N LYS A 311 -6.95 -26.68 -1.60
CA LYS A 311 -5.92 -25.97 -0.83
C LYS A 311 -6.20 -24.48 -0.70
N LEU A 312 -6.77 -23.89 -1.74
CA LEU A 312 -7.14 -22.48 -1.82
C LEU A 312 -8.65 -22.28 -1.60
N ASP A 313 -9.37 -23.34 -1.23
CA ASP A 313 -10.77 -23.29 -0.85
C ASP A 313 -11.01 -22.66 0.54
N LEU A 314 -12.27 -22.38 0.82
CA LEU A 314 -12.71 -21.88 2.11
C LEU A 314 -13.39 -22.99 2.90
N GLY A 315 -12.82 -23.37 4.04
CA GLY A 315 -13.29 -24.46 4.88
C GLY A 315 -13.91 -24.02 6.21
N VAL A 316 -14.69 -24.91 6.82
CA VAL A 316 -15.20 -24.72 8.19
C VAL A 316 -14.03 -24.66 9.17
N GLY A 317 -14.02 -23.63 10.02
CA GLY A 317 -12.99 -23.37 11.01
C GLY A 317 -11.91 -22.38 10.56
N ASP A 318 -11.88 -22.03 9.27
CA ASP A 318 -10.95 -21.03 8.76
C ASP A 318 -11.28 -19.65 9.33
N LEU A 319 -10.23 -18.85 9.55
CA LEU A 319 -10.36 -17.46 9.95
C LEU A 319 -10.31 -16.57 8.72
N VAL A 320 -11.28 -15.67 8.63
CA VAL A 320 -11.40 -14.70 7.55
C VAL A 320 -11.45 -13.28 8.09
N GLU A 321 -10.85 -12.39 7.33
CA GLU A 321 -11.01 -10.96 7.46
C GLU A 321 -12.02 -10.49 6.42
N PHE A 322 -13.04 -9.75 6.84
CA PHE A 322 -13.97 -9.11 5.91
C PHE A 322 -13.38 -7.76 5.50
N VAL A 323 -13.10 -7.60 4.21
CA VAL A 323 -12.33 -6.49 3.67
C VAL A 323 -13.12 -5.80 2.57
N ASP A 324 -12.96 -4.48 2.45
CA ASP A 324 -13.26 -3.72 1.24
C ASP A 324 -12.16 -2.67 1.00
N THR A 325 -12.31 -1.89 -0.07
CA THR A 325 -11.30 -0.87 -0.43
C THR A 325 -11.15 0.19 0.66
N ALA A 326 -12.24 0.60 1.32
CA ALA A 326 -12.20 1.60 2.38
C ALA A 326 -11.49 1.08 3.63
N TYR A 327 -11.81 -0.14 4.06
CA TYR A 327 -11.11 -0.83 5.13
C TYR A 327 -9.60 -0.86 4.90
N THR A 328 -9.19 -1.26 3.69
CA THR A 328 -7.79 -1.40 3.32
C THR A 328 -7.05 -0.06 3.36
N SER A 329 -7.64 1.01 2.84
CA SER A 329 -6.99 2.34 2.82
C SER A 329 -6.99 3.03 4.19
N ARG A 330 -7.95 2.72 5.08
CA ARG A 330 -7.96 3.26 6.44
C ARG A 330 -6.94 2.56 7.35
N GLY A 331 -6.70 1.26 7.15
CA GLY A 331 -5.75 0.49 7.95
C GLY A 331 -6.18 0.32 9.41
N GLU A 332 -7.49 0.35 9.67
CA GLU A 332 -8.10 0.19 10.99
C GLU A 332 -8.57 -1.26 11.17
N PRO A 333 -7.86 -2.11 11.94
CA PRO A 333 -8.16 -3.54 12.00
C PRO A 333 -9.50 -3.85 12.69
N LEU A 334 -10.32 -4.66 12.03
CA LEU A 334 -11.60 -5.18 12.52
C LEU A 334 -11.47 -6.66 12.94
N PRO A 335 -12.37 -7.22 13.77
CA PRO A 335 -12.23 -8.61 14.24
C PRO A 335 -12.15 -9.60 13.08
N LEU A 336 -11.33 -10.64 13.24
CA LEU A 336 -11.38 -11.80 12.36
C LEU A 336 -12.59 -12.66 12.73
N LEU A 337 -13.27 -13.18 11.72
CA LEU A 337 -14.45 -14.02 11.84
C LEU A 337 -14.07 -15.45 11.49
N ARG A 338 -14.72 -16.43 12.12
CA ARG A 338 -14.51 -17.84 11.80
C ARG A 338 -15.63 -18.32 10.89
N VAL A 339 -15.29 -19.09 9.85
CA VAL A 339 -16.28 -19.79 9.03
C VAL A 339 -16.87 -20.94 9.84
N GLU A 340 -18.18 -20.91 10.07
CA GLU A 340 -18.89 -21.93 10.86
C GLU A 340 -19.60 -22.95 9.97
N GLU A 341 -19.94 -22.56 8.75
CA GLU A 341 -20.69 -23.38 7.81
C GLU A 341 -20.37 -22.97 6.37
N VAL A 342 -20.35 -23.95 5.47
CA VAL A 342 -20.15 -23.75 4.03
C VAL A 342 -21.32 -24.42 3.29
N ASP A 343 -22.07 -23.63 2.54
CA ASP A 343 -23.16 -24.07 1.67
C ASP A 343 -22.66 -24.06 0.22
N LEU A 344 -22.18 -25.23 -0.24
CA LEU A 344 -21.63 -25.39 -1.59
C LEU A 344 -22.67 -25.08 -2.69
N PRO A 345 -23.92 -25.60 -2.66
CA PRO A 345 -24.94 -25.25 -3.64
C PRO A 345 -25.25 -23.75 -3.71
N GLY A 346 -25.27 -23.08 -2.55
CA GLY A 346 -25.55 -21.64 -2.45
C GLY A 346 -24.34 -20.73 -2.63
N ARG A 347 -23.12 -21.26 -2.81
CA ARG A 347 -21.85 -20.52 -2.82
C ARG A 347 -21.73 -19.51 -1.67
N ARG A 348 -22.17 -19.90 -0.47
CA ARG A 348 -22.19 -18.99 0.68
C ARG A 348 -21.59 -19.63 1.91
N VAL A 349 -21.08 -18.78 2.79
CA VAL A 349 -20.53 -19.19 4.08
C VAL A 349 -21.23 -18.47 5.22
N ARG A 350 -21.38 -19.15 6.35
CA ARG A 350 -21.87 -18.54 7.58
C ARG A 350 -20.70 -18.21 8.49
N LEU A 351 -20.58 -16.95 8.87
CA LEU A 351 -19.55 -16.46 9.76
C LEU A 351 -19.98 -16.55 11.23
N SER A 352 -19.00 -16.57 12.13
CA SER A 352 -19.23 -16.63 13.59
C SER A 352 -19.89 -15.38 14.19
N GLY A 353 -20.05 -14.33 13.39
CA GLY A 353 -20.66 -13.06 13.76
C GLY A 353 -20.89 -12.21 12.52
N GLU A 354 -21.75 -11.20 12.64
CA GLU A 354 -21.98 -10.25 11.56
C GLU A 354 -20.76 -9.33 11.38
N PRO A 355 -20.33 -9.04 10.13
CA PRO A 355 -19.30 -8.05 9.86
C PRO A 355 -19.68 -6.66 10.40
N GLU A 356 -18.68 -5.94 10.90
CA GLU A 356 -18.87 -4.61 11.51
C GLU A 356 -19.58 -3.63 10.56
N PRO A 357 -20.43 -2.71 11.06
CA PRO A 357 -21.27 -1.79 10.26
C PRO A 357 -20.56 -1.07 9.10
N GLY A 358 -19.29 -0.67 9.31
CA GLY A 358 -18.53 0.16 8.38
C GLY A 358 -17.80 -0.58 7.26
N VAL A 359 -17.94 -1.91 7.13
CA VAL A 359 -17.28 -2.70 6.08
C VAL A 359 -18.29 -3.57 5.35
N GLY A 360 -18.09 -3.75 4.04
CA GLY A 360 -18.73 -4.84 3.30
C GLY A 360 -20.15 -4.61 2.81
N ARG A 361 -20.80 -3.52 3.21
CA ARG A 361 -22.20 -3.21 2.84
C ARG A 361 -22.35 -2.38 1.55
N ARG A 362 -21.23 -2.01 0.93
CA ARG A 362 -21.15 -1.12 -0.23
C ARG A 362 -20.50 -1.86 -1.40
N PRO A 363 -21.27 -2.39 -2.37
CA PRO A 363 -20.73 -3.15 -3.50
C PRO A 363 -19.71 -2.36 -4.35
N GLU A 364 -19.85 -1.04 -4.41
CA GLU A 364 -18.92 -0.14 -5.09
C GLU A 364 -17.52 -0.10 -4.43
N LEU A 365 -17.40 -0.50 -3.16
CA LEU A 365 -16.12 -0.65 -2.46
C LEU A 365 -15.48 -2.02 -2.64
N ARG A 366 -16.12 -2.93 -3.40
CA ARG A 366 -15.58 -4.24 -3.80
C ARG A 366 -15.19 -5.10 -2.59
N PRO A 367 -16.19 -5.56 -1.81
CA PRO A 367 -15.92 -6.40 -0.66
C PRO A 367 -15.41 -7.79 -1.02
N PHE A 368 -14.55 -8.35 -0.17
CA PHE A 368 -14.06 -9.72 -0.27
C PHE A 368 -13.69 -10.27 1.11
N LEU A 369 -13.70 -11.59 1.25
CA LEU A 369 -13.12 -12.28 2.40
C LEU A 369 -11.64 -12.58 2.12
N ARG A 370 -10.75 -12.38 3.10
CA ARG A 370 -9.34 -12.80 3.04
C ARG A 370 -9.09 -13.89 4.07
N ARG A 371 -8.52 -15.02 3.65
CA ARG A 371 -8.24 -16.18 4.52
C ARG A 371 -6.93 -16.01 5.29
N TRP A 372 -6.92 -16.51 6.52
CA TRP A 372 -5.75 -16.59 7.42
C TRP A 372 -5.61 -18.00 7.99
N ASP A 373 -4.36 -18.47 8.15
CA ASP A 373 -4.05 -19.88 8.40
C ASP A 373 -3.80 -20.23 9.88
N HIS A 374 -3.69 -19.22 10.74
CA HIS A 374 -3.53 -19.46 12.17
C HIS A 374 -4.80 -20.07 12.78
N ARG A 375 -4.62 -20.94 13.77
CA ARG A 375 -5.73 -21.64 14.43
C ARG A 375 -5.73 -21.41 15.94
N GLU A 376 -6.90 -21.50 16.55
CA GLU A 376 -7.00 -21.60 18.00
C GLU A 376 -6.43 -22.96 18.44
N SER A 377 -5.44 -22.94 19.34
CA SER A 377 -4.86 -24.19 19.86
C SER A 377 -5.92 -24.98 20.63
N ALA A 378 -6.31 -26.14 20.10
CA ALA A 378 -7.24 -27.07 20.76
C ALA A 378 -6.67 -27.70 22.05
N ARG A 379 -5.35 -27.61 22.29
CA ARG A 379 -4.69 -28.17 23.47
C ARG A 379 -4.70 -27.17 24.64
N ARG A 380 -4.95 -27.66 25.87
CA ARG A 380 -4.72 -26.88 27.10
C ARG A 380 -3.31 -26.29 27.06
N PRO A 381 -3.14 -24.97 27.25
CA PRO A 381 -1.83 -24.36 27.12
C PRO A 381 -0.85 -25.02 28.10
N ARG A 382 0.25 -25.59 27.57
CA ARG A 382 1.42 -25.88 28.39
C ARG A 382 1.93 -24.57 29.00
N LYS A 383 2.63 -24.64 30.12
CA LYS A 383 3.24 -23.46 30.77
C LYS A 383 4.11 -22.72 29.73
N GLY A 384 3.61 -21.60 29.20
CA GLY A 384 4.28 -20.82 28.14
C GLY A 384 3.65 -20.91 26.72
N ALA A 385 2.61 -21.68 26.45
CA ALA A 385 1.97 -21.75 25.13
C ALA A 385 1.04 -20.54 24.83
N ALA A 386 0.92 -20.17 23.56
CA ALA A 386 0.18 -19.00 23.08
C ALA A 386 -1.29 -18.98 23.54
N ALA A 387 -1.75 -17.78 23.90
CA ALA A 387 -3.02 -17.48 24.53
C ALA A 387 -4.23 -17.66 23.58
N ARG A 388 -5.43 -17.80 24.17
CA ARG A 388 -6.73 -17.64 23.49
C ARG A 388 -6.67 -16.49 22.47
N LEU A 389 -7.33 -16.69 21.32
CA LEU A 389 -7.41 -15.66 20.29
C LEU A 389 -8.07 -14.40 20.86
N LYS A 390 -7.47 -13.23 20.60
CA LYS A 390 -8.07 -11.91 20.90
C LYS A 390 -8.66 -11.40 19.59
N ARG A 391 -9.99 -11.26 19.53
CA ARG A 391 -10.72 -10.86 18.31
C ARG A 391 -10.30 -11.67 17.07
N GLY A 392 -10.07 -12.97 17.27
CA GLY A 392 -9.64 -13.90 16.22
C GLY A 392 -8.15 -13.89 15.87
N ALA A 393 -7.32 -13.02 16.46
CA ALA A 393 -5.87 -12.97 16.21
C ALA A 393 -5.02 -13.51 17.39
N LEU A 394 -3.77 -13.89 17.11
CA LEU A 394 -2.80 -14.38 18.11
C LEU A 394 -2.16 -13.20 18.86
N LYS A 395 -1.87 -13.34 20.15
CA LYS A 395 -1.14 -12.29 20.89
C LYS A 395 0.34 -12.28 20.54
N VAL A 396 0.92 -11.09 20.36
CA VAL A 396 2.36 -10.92 20.27
C VAL A 396 3.00 -11.31 21.61
N VAL A 397 4.09 -12.08 21.55
CA VAL A 397 4.91 -12.36 22.74
C VAL A 397 6.38 -12.21 22.39
N GLU A 398 7.02 -11.27 23.06
CA GLU A 398 8.41 -10.90 22.83
C GLU A 398 9.39 -11.82 23.56
N GLY A 399 10.64 -11.83 23.10
CA GLY A 399 11.74 -12.45 23.84
C GLY A 399 11.78 -13.98 23.76
N ARG A 400 10.97 -14.60 22.89
CA ARG A 400 10.89 -16.06 22.75
C ARG A 400 10.46 -16.49 21.35
N TRP A 401 10.81 -17.72 21.00
CA TRP A 401 10.35 -18.37 19.78
C TRP A 401 8.88 -18.82 19.91
N LEU A 402 8.10 -18.55 18.88
CA LEU A 402 6.72 -18.94 18.72
C LEU A 402 6.63 -19.84 17.49
N SER A 403 6.13 -21.06 17.66
CA SER A 403 5.90 -21.98 16.55
C SER A 403 4.64 -21.60 15.79
N LEU A 404 4.72 -21.54 14.46
CA LEU A 404 3.57 -21.36 13.58
C LEU A 404 3.02 -22.74 13.19
N GLU A 405 3.77 -23.44 12.34
CA GLU A 405 3.49 -24.81 11.86
C GLU A 405 4.71 -25.35 11.11
N ASP A 406 4.73 -26.66 10.80
CA ASP A 406 5.70 -27.31 9.91
C ASP A 406 7.18 -27.00 10.20
N GLY A 407 7.50 -26.66 11.45
CA GLY A 407 8.84 -26.28 11.90
C GLY A 407 9.21 -24.81 11.65
N VAL A 408 8.30 -23.98 11.14
CA VAL A 408 8.49 -22.53 11.06
C VAL A 408 8.27 -21.89 12.43
N GLU A 409 9.26 -21.14 12.89
CA GLU A 409 9.17 -20.37 14.13
C GLU A 409 9.54 -18.92 13.92
N VAL A 410 8.93 -18.05 14.74
CA VAL A 410 9.19 -16.61 14.74
C VAL A 410 9.54 -16.09 16.11
N TYR A 411 10.32 -15.03 16.15
CA TYR A 411 10.77 -14.37 17.36
C TYR A 411 10.53 -12.87 17.22
N PHE A 412 9.69 -12.31 18.10
CA PHE A 412 9.51 -10.87 18.22
C PHE A 412 10.56 -10.28 19.17
N ALA A 413 11.25 -9.23 18.72
CA ALA A 413 12.22 -8.51 19.55
C ALA A 413 11.55 -7.92 20.80
N ALA A 414 12.32 -7.77 21.88
CA ALA A 414 11.84 -7.08 23.08
C ALA A 414 11.66 -5.58 22.83
N ASP A 415 10.71 -4.98 23.57
CA ASP A 415 10.41 -3.55 23.57
C ASP A 415 9.98 -3.02 22.17
N GLY A 416 9.24 -3.85 21.43
CA GLY A 416 8.72 -3.50 20.11
C GLY A 416 7.49 -2.59 20.19
N ALA A 417 7.43 -1.62 19.28
CA ALA A 417 6.23 -0.87 18.96
C ALA A 417 5.62 -1.42 17.66
N TYR A 418 4.44 -2.03 17.76
CA TYR A 418 3.80 -2.73 16.65
C TYR A 418 2.76 -1.84 15.98
N ARG A 419 2.79 -1.76 14.64
CA ARG A 419 1.78 -1.04 13.85
C ARG A 419 0.94 -2.04 13.06
N SER A 420 -0.37 -1.83 13.02
CA SER A 420 -1.26 -2.64 12.20
C SER A 420 -0.79 -2.63 10.73
N GLY A 421 -0.73 -3.80 10.11
CA GLY A 421 -0.24 -3.98 8.74
C GLY A 421 1.28 -4.16 8.59
N ASP A 422 2.08 -3.92 9.64
CA ASP A 422 3.49 -4.34 9.67
C ASP A 422 3.55 -5.85 9.44
N HIS A 423 4.39 -6.29 8.50
CA HIS A 423 4.51 -7.71 8.20
C HIS A 423 5.90 -8.12 7.78
N TRP A 424 6.16 -9.43 7.86
CA TRP A 424 7.38 -10.08 7.41
C TRP A 424 7.03 -11.24 6.48
N LEU A 425 7.85 -11.43 5.45
CA LEU A 425 7.74 -12.53 4.51
C LEU A 425 8.85 -13.55 4.77
N ILE A 426 8.48 -14.82 4.86
CA ILE A 426 9.37 -15.92 5.22
C ILE A 426 9.20 -17.03 4.16
N PRO A 427 10.00 -17.01 3.08
CA PRO A 427 9.95 -18.07 2.09
C PRO A 427 10.41 -19.39 2.72
N ALA A 428 9.57 -20.42 2.64
CA ALA A 428 9.91 -21.77 3.08
C ALA A 428 10.07 -22.68 1.87
N ARG A 429 11.07 -23.57 1.91
CA ARG A 429 11.42 -24.45 0.78
C ARG A 429 11.53 -25.89 1.22
N THR A 430 10.70 -26.75 0.64
CA THR A 430 10.72 -28.20 0.90
C THR A 430 12.05 -28.80 0.45
N ALA A 431 12.57 -28.37 -0.71
CA ALA A 431 13.81 -28.91 -1.28
C ALA A 431 15.05 -28.69 -0.39
N THR A 432 15.13 -27.55 0.31
CA THR A 432 16.20 -27.25 1.27
C THR A 432 15.83 -27.62 2.71
N GLY A 433 14.57 -27.99 2.97
CA GLY A 433 14.07 -28.34 4.30
C GLY A 433 14.23 -27.20 5.31
N THR A 434 14.15 -25.94 4.91
CA THR A 434 14.31 -24.78 5.80
C THR A 434 13.67 -23.51 5.24
N VAL A 435 13.75 -22.41 5.99
CA VAL A 435 13.30 -21.07 5.59
C VAL A 435 14.47 -20.24 5.05
N GLU A 436 14.19 -19.42 4.04
CA GLU A 436 15.11 -18.41 3.50
C GLU A 436 15.07 -17.16 4.40
N TRP A 437 15.90 -17.14 5.45
CA TRP A 437 15.99 -16.00 6.37
C TRP A 437 17.44 -15.49 6.52
N PRO A 438 17.67 -14.16 6.65
CA PRO A 438 19.01 -13.63 6.89
C PRO A 438 19.62 -14.15 8.20
N VAL A 439 20.87 -14.62 8.13
CA VAL A 439 21.64 -15.12 9.29
C VAL A 439 22.99 -14.44 9.39
N ASN A 440 23.54 -14.37 10.61
CA ASN A 440 24.92 -13.95 10.82
C ASN A 440 25.93 -15.05 10.42
N ALA A 441 27.23 -14.77 10.59
CA ALA A 441 28.30 -15.74 10.31
C ALA A 441 28.20 -17.04 11.14
N ALA A 442 27.62 -16.96 12.35
CA ALA A 442 27.37 -18.10 13.22
C ALA A 442 26.04 -18.83 12.92
N ARG A 443 25.39 -18.53 11.78
CA ARG A 443 24.09 -19.09 11.37
C ARG A 443 22.93 -18.76 12.31
N THR A 444 23.07 -17.72 13.14
CA THR A 444 21.97 -17.23 13.98
C THR A 444 21.05 -16.32 13.16
N PRO A 445 19.72 -16.51 13.20
CA PRO A 445 18.75 -15.61 12.57
C PRO A 445 18.94 -14.16 12.98
N LEU A 446 18.93 -13.26 11.99
CA LEU A 446 19.02 -11.82 12.21
C LEU A 446 17.63 -11.20 12.38
N LEU A 447 17.51 -10.23 13.28
CA LEU A 447 16.31 -9.40 13.41
C LEU A 447 16.14 -8.52 12.17
N GLN A 448 14.98 -8.59 11.52
CA GLN A 448 14.61 -7.79 10.37
C GLN A 448 13.50 -6.80 10.74
N ALA A 449 13.57 -5.59 10.19
CA ALA A 449 12.42 -4.68 10.21
C ALA A 449 11.28 -5.28 9.35
N PRO A 450 10.01 -4.86 9.57
CA PRO A 450 8.91 -5.24 8.69
C PRO A 450 9.25 -4.94 7.23
N ALA A 451 8.87 -5.87 6.34
CA ALA A 451 8.72 -5.60 4.91
C ALA A 451 7.42 -4.81 4.61
N GLY A 452 6.80 -4.28 5.67
CA GLY A 452 5.52 -3.60 5.76
C GLY A 452 5.35 -2.38 4.85
N ILE A 453 4.15 -1.82 4.91
CA ILE A 453 3.81 -0.58 4.23
C ILE A 453 4.72 0.54 4.74
N GLN A 454 5.55 1.09 3.85
CA GLN A 454 6.34 2.28 4.15
C GLN A 454 5.46 3.50 3.96
N VAL A 455 5.34 4.30 5.02
CA VAL A 455 4.53 5.52 5.04
C VAL A 455 5.47 6.72 5.04
N HIS A 456 5.22 7.63 4.12
CA HIS A 456 5.93 8.87 3.89
C HIS A 456 5.01 10.04 4.21
N TYR A 457 5.58 11.15 4.68
CA TYR A 457 4.82 12.32 5.08
C TYR A 457 5.42 13.61 4.51
N ALA A 458 4.57 14.56 4.14
CA ALA A 458 4.97 15.94 3.81
C ALA A 458 4.06 16.96 4.51
N PRO A 459 4.58 18.09 4.99
CA PRO A 459 3.76 19.16 5.53
C PRO A 459 3.15 19.96 4.37
N LEU A 460 1.85 20.25 4.44
CA LEU A 460 1.16 21.03 3.40
C LEU A 460 0.82 22.43 3.88
N ALA A 461 0.16 22.55 5.03
CA ALA A 461 -0.25 23.84 5.58
C ALA A 461 -0.32 23.81 7.11
N TRP A 462 -0.09 24.96 7.73
CA TRP A 462 -0.36 25.18 9.16
C TRP A 462 -1.56 26.12 9.30
N VAL A 463 -2.64 25.61 9.89
CA VAL A 463 -3.87 26.37 10.13
C VAL A 463 -3.76 27.05 11.49
N THR A 464 -3.62 28.37 11.49
CA THR A 464 -3.43 29.17 12.71
C THR A 464 -4.74 29.36 13.50
N ALA A 465 -4.66 29.90 14.71
CA ALA A 465 -5.83 30.20 15.52
C ALA A 465 -6.82 31.15 14.82
N GLU A 466 -6.31 32.09 14.02
CA GLU A 466 -7.04 33.08 13.23
C GLU A 466 -7.60 32.53 11.91
N GLN A 467 -7.53 31.22 11.66
CA GLN A 467 -7.92 30.58 10.40
C GLN A 467 -7.08 31.02 9.19
N ALA A 468 -5.87 31.54 9.43
CA ALA A 468 -4.91 31.78 8.35
C ALA A 468 -4.16 30.48 8.02
N GLU A 469 -3.85 30.28 6.73
CA GLU A 469 -3.04 29.16 6.28
C GLU A 469 -1.62 29.65 5.99
N LEU A 470 -0.66 29.05 6.70
CA LEU A 470 0.74 29.16 6.33
C LEU A 470 1.10 28.00 5.40
N ASP A 471 1.30 28.28 4.11
CA ASP A 471 1.69 27.28 3.10
C ASP A 471 3.09 26.73 3.42
N LEU A 472 3.18 25.43 3.71
CA LEU A 472 4.40 24.73 4.05
C LEU A 472 4.99 23.95 2.86
N ARG A 473 4.31 23.95 1.72
CA ARG A 473 4.78 23.25 0.52
C ARG A 473 6.11 23.85 0.04
N MET A 474 6.85 22.99 -0.64
CA MET A 474 8.09 23.32 -1.33
C MET A 474 7.86 23.19 -2.83
N VAL A 475 8.47 24.08 -3.61
CA VAL A 475 8.38 24.06 -5.07
C VAL A 475 9.76 24.03 -5.71
N PHE A 476 9.87 23.37 -6.86
CA PHE A 476 11.09 23.30 -7.65
C PHE A 476 10.85 23.72 -9.10
N GLY A 477 11.86 24.32 -9.72
CA GLY A 477 11.88 24.64 -11.15
C GLY A 477 12.60 23.55 -11.95
N PRO A 478 12.44 23.52 -13.29
CA PRO A 478 13.27 22.68 -14.15
C PRO A 478 14.76 22.96 -13.93
N LEU A 479 15.57 21.89 -13.82
CA LEU A 479 17.03 22.01 -13.73
C LEU A 479 17.66 22.42 -15.07
N ALA A 480 17.04 22.02 -16.17
CA ALA A 480 17.42 22.46 -17.50
C ALA A 480 16.81 23.85 -17.77
N THR A 481 17.65 24.79 -18.18
CA THR A 481 17.20 26.06 -18.73
C THR A 481 16.88 25.87 -20.21
N PRO A 482 15.81 26.49 -20.75
CA PRO A 482 15.60 26.53 -22.20
C PRO A 482 16.87 27.10 -22.84
N ALA A 483 17.52 26.32 -23.71
CA ALA A 483 18.58 26.88 -24.53
C ALA A 483 17.97 28.03 -25.33
N PRO A 484 18.55 29.23 -25.33
CA PRO A 484 18.08 30.29 -26.22
C PRO A 484 18.08 29.71 -27.63
N ALA A 485 16.99 29.91 -28.37
CA ALA A 485 16.99 29.59 -29.79
C ALA A 485 18.22 30.27 -30.39
N ALA A 486 19.11 29.50 -31.01
CA ALA A 486 20.31 30.04 -31.61
C ALA A 486 19.88 31.17 -32.54
N ASP A 487 20.44 32.37 -32.33
CA ASP A 487 20.06 33.50 -33.14
C ASP A 487 20.40 33.18 -34.61
N ALA A 488 19.60 33.70 -35.56
CA ALA A 488 19.79 33.38 -36.97
C ALA A 488 21.20 33.73 -37.49
N ARG A 489 21.92 34.63 -36.81
CA ARG A 489 23.29 35.03 -37.11
C ARG A 489 24.31 34.05 -36.57
N ALA A 490 24.06 33.46 -35.40
CA ALA A 490 24.86 32.39 -34.80
C ALA A 490 24.73 31.11 -35.62
N LEU A 491 23.51 30.73 -36.03
CA LEU A 491 23.28 29.61 -36.95
C LEU A 491 23.93 29.83 -38.32
N ALA A 492 23.88 31.06 -38.85
CA ALA A 492 24.53 31.40 -40.10
C ALA A 492 26.07 31.36 -39.98
N ALA A 493 26.63 31.86 -38.87
CA ALA A 493 28.07 31.81 -38.62
C ALA A 493 28.59 30.38 -38.42
N GLU A 494 27.79 29.52 -37.77
CA GLU A 494 28.12 28.11 -37.59
C GLU A 494 28.06 27.34 -38.92
N ALA A 495 27.06 27.62 -39.76
CA ALA A 495 26.97 27.06 -41.12
C ALA A 495 28.09 27.55 -42.05
N GLU A 496 28.52 28.82 -41.92
CA GLU A 496 29.65 29.38 -42.66
C GLU A 496 30.97 28.76 -42.21
N ALA A 497 31.18 28.60 -40.90
CA ALA A 497 32.35 27.91 -40.35
C ALA A 497 32.41 26.42 -40.76
N GLU A 498 31.28 25.71 -40.77
CA GLU A 498 31.21 24.33 -41.29
C GLU A 498 31.50 24.26 -42.79
N ALA A 499 31.03 25.23 -43.58
CA ALA A 499 31.29 25.30 -45.01
C ALA A 499 32.78 25.60 -45.30
N GLU A 500 33.41 26.50 -44.54
CA GLU A 500 34.85 26.78 -44.64
C GLU A 500 35.70 25.59 -44.22
N THR A 501 35.30 24.87 -43.17
CA THR A 501 36.00 23.66 -42.72
C THR A 501 35.92 22.57 -43.79
N ARG A 502 34.74 22.37 -44.38
CA ARG A 502 34.53 21.38 -45.46
C ARG A 502 35.27 21.77 -46.74
N ALA A 503 35.32 23.06 -47.08
CA ALA A 503 36.10 23.58 -48.20
C ALA A 503 37.63 23.47 -47.98
N GLY A 504 38.08 23.55 -46.72
CA GLY A 504 39.48 23.32 -46.33
C GLY A 504 39.88 21.84 -46.35
N GLU A 505 38.95 20.93 -46.09
CA GLU A 505 39.15 19.49 -46.21
C GLU A 505 39.15 19.01 -47.67
N ASP A 506 38.33 19.62 -48.53
CA ASP A 506 38.29 19.35 -49.98
C ASP A 506 39.46 20.00 -50.76
N ALA A 507 40.18 20.94 -50.14
CA ALA A 507 41.40 21.53 -50.68
C ALA A 507 42.63 20.69 -50.31
N GLU A 508 42.75 19.49 -50.87
CA GLU A 508 44.05 18.79 -50.90
C GLU A 508 45.09 19.63 -51.66
N PRO A 509 46.36 19.66 -51.21
CA PRO A 509 47.40 20.40 -51.90
C PRO A 509 47.76 19.70 -53.22
N GLU A 510 47.64 20.41 -54.34
CA GLU A 510 48.32 19.99 -55.56
C GLU A 510 49.85 20.05 -55.35
N ALA A 511 50.46 18.86 -55.48
CA ALA A 511 51.89 18.50 -55.62
C ALA A 511 52.65 18.06 -54.36
#